data_AF-X1IS69-F1
#
_entry.id   AF-X1IS69-F1
#
_cell.length_a   1.000
_cell.length_b   1.000
_cell.length_c   1.000
_cell.angle_alpha   90.00
_cell.angle_beta   90.00
_cell.angle_gamma   90.00
#
_symmetry.space_group_name_H-M   'P 1'
#
loop_
_entity.id
_entity.type
_entity.pdbx_description
1 polymer ?
#
loop_
_entity_poly.entity_id
_entity_poly.type
_entity_poly.pdbx_seq_one_letter_code
_entity_poly.pdbx_strand_id
1 'polypeptide(L)'
;YDFSNLSGIPGTIGGSVIGNSGSKYKGICDFVERVSYISNKGGNIIEETIGLGDDDFGYRYFYIPDLIVLTRIVLNTGKSDRNNILEKIARRVKNKKLTQPVNVKNSGCFFKNITGCHESTGELIEKCGLKGFIYGGARISDKHANFIENFDNASSE
;
A
#
# COMPACT_ATOMS: atom_id res chain seq x y z
N TYR A 1 -14.10 15.02 -5.35
CA TYR A 1 -13.11 14.64 -4.33
C TYR A 1 -11.87 14.12 -5.04
N ASP A 2 -10.69 14.66 -4.73
CA ASP A 2 -9.43 14.21 -5.34
C ASP A 2 -8.78 13.11 -4.51
N PHE A 3 -8.97 11.86 -4.95
CA PHE A 3 -8.27 10.68 -4.42
C PHE A 3 -7.24 10.13 -5.42
N SER A 4 -6.83 10.93 -6.41
CA SER A 4 -5.92 10.47 -7.47
C SER A 4 -4.59 9.93 -6.95
N ASN A 5 -4.16 10.31 -5.75
CA ASN A 5 -2.95 9.77 -5.10
C ASN A 5 -3.03 8.27 -4.77
N LEU A 6 -4.24 7.71 -4.65
CA LEU A 6 -4.49 6.31 -4.33
C LEU A 6 -4.74 5.45 -5.59
N SER A 7 -4.74 6.07 -6.78
CA SER A 7 -5.09 5.37 -8.02
C SER A 7 -4.11 4.24 -8.34
N GLY A 8 -4.64 3.08 -8.70
CA GLY A 8 -3.85 1.93 -9.14
C GLY A 8 -3.22 1.11 -8.00
N ILE A 9 -3.55 1.39 -6.74
CA ILE A 9 -3.19 0.54 -5.60
C ILE A 9 -4.19 -0.63 -5.54
N PRO A 10 -3.75 -1.90 -5.68
CA PRO A 10 -4.63 -3.05 -5.55
C PRO A 10 -4.97 -3.33 -4.09
N GLY A 11 -6.11 -4.00 -3.85
CA GLY A 11 -6.53 -4.45 -2.53
C GLY A 11 -7.85 -3.83 -2.07
N THR A 12 -8.17 -4.05 -0.79
CA THR A 12 -9.38 -3.51 -0.15
C THR A 12 -9.09 -2.18 0.54
N ILE A 13 -10.15 -1.42 0.82
CA ILE A 13 -10.03 -0.16 1.57
C ILE A 13 -9.54 -0.39 3.01
N GLY A 14 -10.01 -1.46 3.67
CA GLY A 14 -9.56 -1.85 5.01
C GLY A 14 -8.07 -2.22 5.04
N GLY A 15 -7.63 -3.10 4.14
CA GLY A 15 -6.22 -3.45 4.02
C GLY A 15 -5.34 -2.24 3.67
N SER A 16 -5.87 -1.30 2.87
CA SER A 16 -5.18 -0.05 2.57
C SER A 16 -4.97 0.80 3.81
N VAL A 17 -5.98 0.92 4.70
CA VAL A 17 -5.85 1.68 5.96
C VAL A 17 -4.86 1.00 6.91
N ILE A 18 -4.98 -0.31 7.13
CA ILE A 18 -4.04 -1.08 7.97
C ILE A 18 -2.59 -0.95 7.48
N GLY A 19 -2.37 -0.90 6.17
CA GLY A 19 -1.03 -0.72 5.59
C GLY A 19 -0.62 0.73 5.35
N ASN A 20 -1.46 1.71 5.67
CA ASN A 20 -1.39 3.09 5.19
C ASN A 20 -0.88 3.19 3.74
N SER A 21 -1.59 2.53 2.83
CA SER A 21 -1.21 2.39 1.42
C SER A 21 -1.14 3.74 0.70
N GLY A 22 -0.08 3.94 -0.09
CA GLY A 22 0.14 5.18 -0.84
C GLY A 22 1.62 5.44 -1.14
N SER A 23 1.98 6.70 -1.31
CA SER A 23 3.36 7.12 -1.53
C SER A 23 4.12 7.27 -0.21
N LYS A 24 5.43 7.62 -0.28
CA LYS A 24 6.22 7.97 0.92
C LYS A 24 5.70 9.22 1.64
N TYR A 25 5.03 10.12 0.92
CA TYR A 25 4.61 11.43 1.43
C TYR A 25 3.14 11.51 1.82
N LYS A 26 2.32 10.64 1.22
CA LYS A 26 0.87 10.65 1.42
C LYS A 26 0.31 9.26 1.17
N GLY A 27 -0.31 8.71 2.20
CA GLY A 27 -1.05 7.47 2.27
C GLY A 27 -2.57 7.67 2.29
N ILE A 28 -3.32 6.59 2.49
CA ILE A 28 -4.78 6.63 2.60
C ILE A 28 -5.23 7.25 3.91
N CYS A 29 -4.47 7.06 5.00
CA CYS A 29 -4.82 7.57 6.33
C CYS A 29 -4.85 9.11 6.37
N ASP A 30 -4.08 9.78 5.51
CA ASP A 30 -4.15 11.25 5.29
C ASP A 30 -5.51 11.74 4.77
N PHE A 31 -6.39 10.82 4.36
CA PHE A 31 -7.74 11.12 3.91
C PHE A 31 -8.81 10.51 4.80
N VAL A 32 -8.46 9.83 5.88
CA VAL A 32 -9.45 9.21 6.77
C VAL A 32 -9.96 10.26 7.75
N GLU A 33 -11.27 10.49 7.72
CA GLU A 33 -11.95 11.33 8.72
C GLU A 33 -12.21 10.52 9.99
N ARG A 34 -12.69 9.29 9.83
CA ARG A 34 -12.96 8.35 10.93
C ARG A 34 -13.01 6.91 10.45
N VAL A 35 -12.72 5.99 11.36
CA VAL A 35 -12.87 4.54 11.19
C VAL A 35 -13.85 4.00 12.21
N SER A 36 -14.64 3.01 11.81
CA SER A 36 -15.37 2.14 12.73
C SER A 36 -14.74 0.76 12.73
N TYR A 37 -14.61 0.15 13.90
CA TYR A 37 -13.92 -1.11 14.07
C TYR A 37 -14.48 -1.92 15.25
N ILE A 38 -14.37 -3.24 15.15
CA ILE A 38 -14.62 -4.15 16.26
C ILE A 38 -13.35 -4.26 17.10
N SER A 39 -13.49 -4.14 18.42
CA SER A 39 -12.40 -4.30 19.39
C SER A 39 -12.74 -5.32 20.48
N ASN A 40 -11.72 -5.84 21.16
CA ASN A 40 -11.87 -6.68 22.35
C ASN A 40 -11.28 -5.98 23.58
N LYS A 41 -12.12 -5.25 24.32
CA LYS A 41 -11.69 -4.54 25.53
C LYS A 41 -11.98 -5.35 26.77
N GLY A 42 -10.94 -5.95 27.33
CA GLY A 42 -11.03 -6.74 28.56
C GLY A 42 -11.97 -7.94 28.48
N GLY A 43 -12.11 -8.56 27.30
CA GLY A 43 -13.00 -9.70 27.05
C GLY A 43 -14.35 -9.32 26.42
N ASN A 44 -14.65 -8.02 26.27
CA ASN A 44 -15.90 -7.55 25.66
C ASN A 44 -15.68 -7.16 24.21
N ILE A 45 -16.44 -7.80 23.31
CA ILE A 45 -16.49 -7.42 21.89
C ILE A 45 -17.42 -6.22 21.73
N ILE A 46 -16.87 -5.09 21.30
CA ILE A 46 -17.63 -3.85 21.06
C ILE A 46 -17.27 -3.25 19.70
N GLU A 47 -18.16 -2.42 19.14
CA GLU A 47 -17.86 -1.60 17.97
C GLU A 47 -17.63 -0.15 18.40
N GLU A 48 -16.54 0.43 17.92
CA GLU A 48 -16.13 1.80 18.23
C GLU A 48 -15.99 2.61 16.94
N THR A 49 -16.07 3.93 17.05
CA THR A 49 -15.81 4.85 15.94
C THR A 49 -14.92 5.99 16.42
N ILE A 50 -13.77 6.17 15.79
CA ILE A 50 -12.78 7.19 16.16
C ILE A 50 -12.28 7.95 14.93
N GLY A 51 -11.86 9.21 15.13
CA GLY A 51 -10.95 9.89 14.20
C GLY A 51 -9.52 9.38 14.37
N LEU A 52 -8.66 9.61 13.39
CA LEU A 52 -7.24 9.27 13.49
C LEU A 52 -6.42 10.47 13.97
N GLY A 53 -5.51 10.24 14.91
CA GLY A 53 -4.43 11.15 15.31
C GLY A 53 -3.10 10.83 14.64
N ASP A 54 -2.09 11.68 14.88
CA ASP A 54 -0.77 11.57 14.24
C ASP A 54 0.00 10.30 14.64
N ASP A 55 -0.24 9.77 15.84
CA ASP A 55 0.43 8.55 16.35
C ASP A 55 -0.26 7.24 15.89
N ASP A 56 -1.45 7.33 15.29
CA ASP A 56 -2.23 6.16 14.88
C ASP A 56 -1.72 5.56 13.57
N PHE A 57 -0.94 6.30 12.77
CA PHE A 57 -0.44 5.83 11.49
C PHE A 57 0.88 6.49 11.06
N GLY A 58 1.56 5.83 10.13
CA GLY A 58 2.84 6.30 9.61
C GLY A 58 3.22 5.59 8.32
N TYR A 59 4.50 5.63 7.95
CA TYR A 59 4.98 4.93 6.76
C TYR A 59 4.82 3.41 6.90
N ARG A 60 3.81 2.86 6.21
CA ARG A 60 3.47 1.42 6.26
C ARG A 60 3.20 0.92 7.68
N TYR A 61 2.49 1.75 8.44
CA TYR A 61 2.13 1.54 9.83
C TYR A 61 0.74 2.11 10.09
N PHE A 62 -0.04 1.38 10.88
CA PHE A 62 -1.33 1.76 11.43
C PHE A 62 -1.52 0.99 12.73
N TYR A 63 -2.01 1.66 13.77
CA TYR A 63 -2.22 1.03 15.07
C TYR A 63 -3.39 1.68 15.79
N ILE A 64 -4.30 0.84 16.27
CA ILE A 64 -5.33 1.20 17.24
C ILE A 64 -5.34 0.05 18.26
N PRO A 65 -5.32 0.33 19.57
CA PRO A 65 -5.40 -0.71 20.60
C PRO A 65 -6.63 -1.60 20.42
N ASP A 66 -6.44 -2.90 20.67
CA ASP A 66 -7.51 -3.92 20.70
C ASP A 66 -8.30 -4.09 19.39
N LEU A 67 -7.87 -3.47 18.28
CA LEU A 67 -8.54 -3.57 16.99
C LEU A 67 -8.49 -5.00 16.44
N ILE A 68 -9.66 -5.53 16.11
CA ILE A 68 -9.83 -6.84 15.45
C ILE A 68 -10.07 -6.65 13.96
N VAL A 69 -11.05 -5.83 13.58
CA VAL A 69 -11.44 -5.64 12.19
C VAL A 69 -12.05 -4.27 11.95
N LEU A 70 -11.69 -3.63 10.84
CA LEU A 70 -12.33 -2.41 10.36
C LEU A 70 -13.67 -2.74 9.70
N THR A 71 -14.75 -2.09 10.16
CA THR A 71 -16.12 -2.29 9.64
C THR A 71 -16.54 -1.16 8.71
N ARG A 72 -16.05 0.06 8.95
CA ARG A 72 -16.37 1.24 8.14
C ARG A 72 -15.21 2.22 8.09
N ILE A 73 -15.03 2.87 6.94
CA ILE A 73 -14.05 3.94 6.75
C ILE A 73 -14.77 5.13 6.12
N VAL A 74 -14.66 6.29 6.74
CA VAL A 74 -15.15 7.56 6.19
C VAL A 74 -13.94 8.34 5.70
N LEU A 75 -13.93 8.65 4.41
CA LEU A 75 -12.86 9.42 3.78
C LEU A 75 -13.29 10.85 3.52
N ASN A 76 -12.36 11.78 3.70
CA ASN A 76 -12.52 13.18 3.36
C ASN A 76 -11.27 13.71 2.65
N THR A 77 -11.47 14.51 1.61
CA THR A 77 -10.40 15.13 0.82
C THR A 77 -10.91 16.40 0.14
N GLY A 78 -10.00 17.19 -0.41
CA GLY A 78 -10.35 18.36 -1.20
C GLY A 78 -11.12 18.04 -2.48
N LYS A 79 -11.82 19.06 -3.01
CA LYS A 79 -12.37 19.02 -4.37
C LYS A 79 -11.35 19.62 -5.34
N SER A 80 -11.35 19.14 -6.58
CA SER A 80 -10.53 19.66 -7.67
C SER A 80 -11.31 19.49 -8.98
N ASP A 81 -10.82 20.12 -10.05
CA ASP A 81 -11.40 19.96 -11.38
C ASP A 81 -11.35 18.50 -11.84
N ARG A 82 -12.42 18.06 -12.52
CA ARG A 82 -12.58 16.67 -12.96
C ARG A 82 -11.51 16.27 -13.96
N ASN A 83 -11.20 17.12 -14.94
CA ASN A 83 -10.22 16.80 -15.97
C ASN A 83 -8.82 16.68 -15.37
N ASN A 84 -8.47 17.59 -14.45
CA ASN A 84 -7.22 17.52 -13.70
C ASN A 84 -7.10 16.20 -12.91
N ILE A 85 -8.16 15.78 -12.22
CA ILE A 85 -8.19 14.49 -11.50
C ILE A 85 -7.95 13.32 -12.45
N LEU A 86 -8.66 13.29 -13.59
CA LEU A 86 -8.53 12.21 -14.57
C LEU A 86 -7.12 12.15 -15.19
N GLU A 87 -6.52 13.30 -15.49
CA GLU A 87 -5.14 13.37 -15.97
C GLU A 87 -4.14 12.84 -14.93
N LYS A 88 -4.29 13.22 -13.65
CA LYS A 88 -3.46 12.69 -12.56
C LYS A 88 -3.57 11.17 -12.45
N ILE A 89 -4.79 10.63 -12.52
CA ILE A 89 -5.04 9.19 -12.49
C ILE A 89 -4.37 8.51 -13.68
N ALA A 90 -4.62 9.02 -14.90
CA ALA A 90 -4.07 8.44 -16.13
C ALA A 90 -2.54 8.41 -16.11
N ARG A 91 -1.90 9.52 -15.70
CA ARG A 91 -0.45 9.61 -15.55
C ARG A 91 0.10 8.61 -14.54
N ARG A 92 -0.55 8.46 -13.38
CA ARG A 92 -0.12 7.52 -12.33
C ARG A 92 -0.23 6.08 -12.77
N VAL A 93 -1.37 5.71 -13.36
CA VAL A 93 -1.60 4.37 -13.90
C VAL A 93 -0.57 4.07 -14.99
N LYS A 94 -0.33 5.01 -15.93
CA LYS A 94 0.69 4.85 -16.97
C LYS A 94 2.08 4.64 -16.38
N ASN A 95 2.51 5.48 -15.44
CA ASN A 95 3.81 5.35 -14.79
C ASN A 95 3.95 3.99 -14.08
N LYS A 96 2.93 3.56 -13.33
CA LYS A 96 2.94 2.25 -12.66
C LYS A 96 3.07 1.10 -13.68
N LYS A 97 2.35 1.18 -14.80
CA LYS A 97 2.47 0.20 -15.89
C LYS A 97 3.86 0.19 -16.53
N LEU A 98 4.58 1.31 -16.53
CA LEU A 98 5.95 1.39 -17.08
C LEU A 98 7.00 0.86 -16.10
N THR A 99 6.85 1.14 -14.81
CA THR A 99 7.91 0.88 -13.82
C THR A 99 7.71 -0.39 -12.99
N GLN A 100 6.51 -0.99 -12.99
CA GLN A 100 6.20 -2.14 -12.14
C GLN A 100 5.63 -3.31 -12.94
N PRO A 101 5.81 -4.55 -12.46
CA PRO A 101 5.24 -5.74 -13.08
C PRO A 101 3.73 -5.80 -12.80
N VAL A 102 2.99 -4.97 -13.53
CA VAL A 102 1.53 -4.98 -13.57
C VAL A 102 1.06 -6.19 -14.40
N ASN A 103 -0.06 -6.81 -14.01
CA ASN A 103 -0.65 -7.99 -14.67
C ASN A 103 0.09 -9.33 -14.52
N VAL A 104 1.05 -9.43 -13.60
CA VAL A 104 1.59 -10.73 -13.15
C VAL A 104 1.22 -10.94 -11.68
N LYS A 105 1.16 -12.19 -11.23
CA LYS A 105 0.86 -12.52 -9.84
C LYS A 105 2.03 -12.08 -8.95
N ASN A 106 1.82 -11.08 -8.09
CA ASN A 106 2.80 -10.59 -7.13
C ASN A 106 2.08 -9.89 -5.96
N SER A 107 2.80 -9.65 -4.87
CA SER A 107 2.28 -9.03 -3.64
C SER A 107 2.67 -7.55 -3.48
N GLY A 108 3.12 -6.89 -4.56
CA GLY A 108 3.67 -5.54 -4.50
C GLY A 108 5.16 -5.51 -4.14
N CYS A 109 5.63 -4.36 -3.62
CA CYS A 109 6.99 -4.25 -3.11
C CYS A 109 7.17 -5.17 -1.90
N PHE A 110 8.14 -6.08 -1.96
CA PHE A 110 8.37 -7.09 -0.94
C PHE A 110 9.01 -6.50 0.33
N PHE A 111 9.96 -5.57 0.14
CA PHE A 111 10.68 -4.91 1.22
C PHE A 111 10.27 -3.44 1.36
N LYS A 112 10.23 -2.94 2.61
CA LYS A 112 10.12 -1.51 2.90
C LYS A 112 11.38 -0.78 2.41
N ASN A 113 11.24 0.50 2.07
CA ASN A 113 12.41 1.35 1.86
C ASN A 113 13.11 1.64 3.19
N ILE A 114 14.44 1.70 3.15
CA ILE A 114 15.26 2.01 4.33
C ILE A 114 15.15 3.51 4.64
N THR A 115 14.69 3.84 5.83
CA THR A 115 14.59 5.24 6.29
C THR A 115 15.98 5.87 6.35
N GLY A 116 16.12 7.08 5.79
CA GLY A 116 17.40 7.81 5.73
C GLY A 116 18.33 7.37 4.60
N CYS A 117 18.01 6.29 3.87
CA CYS A 117 18.75 5.93 2.66
C CYS A 117 18.27 6.77 1.46
N HIS A 118 19.23 7.22 0.63
CA HIS A 118 18.92 7.91 -0.62
C HIS A 118 18.40 6.96 -1.69
N GLU A 119 18.86 5.71 -1.67
CA GLU A 119 18.48 4.68 -2.63
C GLU A 119 17.23 3.95 -2.16
N SER A 120 16.37 3.61 -3.11
CA SER A 120 15.26 2.70 -2.86
C SER A 120 15.77 1.27 -2.66
N THR A 121 15.01 0.45 -1.92
CA THR A 121 15.38 -0.97 -1.75
C THR A 121 15.41 -1.72 -3.08
N GLY A 122 14.62 -1.29 -4.08
CA GLY A 122 14.68 -1.85 -5.43
C GLY A 122 16.03 -1.59 -6.11
N GLU A 123 16.57 -0.37 -6.02
CA GLU A 123 17.88 -0.04 -6.58
C GLU A 123 19.00 -0.82 -5.89
N LEU A 124 18.92 -1.00 -4.57
CA LEU A 124 19.89 -1.79 -3.82
C LEU A 124 19.88 -3.27 -4.26
N ILE A 125 18.70 -3.88 -4.40
CA ILE A 125 18.59 -5.28 -4.88
C ILE A 125 19.10 -5.41 -6.33
N GLU A 126 18.80 -4.42 -7.18
CA GLU A 126 19.28 -4.38 -8.55
C GLU A 126 20.80 -4.28 -8.64
N LYS A 127 21.44 -3.44 -7.80
CA LYS A 127 22.90 -3.33 -7.70
C LYS A 127 23.57 -4.62 -7.25
N CYS A 128 22.87 -5.47 -6.49
CA CYS A 128 23.33 -6.81 -6.15
C CYS A 128 23.20 -7.81 -7.32
N GLY A 129 22.65 -7.41 -8.47
CA GLY A 129 22.49 -8.27 -9.65
C GLY A 129 21.40 -9.33 -9.51
N LEU A 130 20.42 -9.10 -8.63
CA LEU A 130 19.42 -10.13 -8.26
C LEU A 130 18.16 -10.14 -9.14
N LYS A 131 18.02 -9.22 -10.10
CA LYS A 131 16.91 -9.28 -11.08
C LYS A 131 16.96 -10.60 -11.85
N GLY A 132 15.79 -11.23 -12.02
CA GLY A 132 15.66 -12.51 -12.69
C GLY A 132 16.09 -13.72 -11.84
N PHE A 133 16.57 -13.52 -10.60
CA PHE A 133 16.88 -14.63 -9.71
C PHE A 133 15.63 -15.47 -9.41
N ILE A 134 15.77 -16.79 -9.47
CA ILE A 134 14.67 -17.76 -9.36
C ILE A 134 14.90 -18.69 -8.17
N TYR A 135 13.84 -18.94 -7.41
CA TYR A 135 13.77 -20.00 -6.41
C TYR A 135 12.40 -20.65 -6.47
N GLY A 136 12.35 -21.96 -6.76
CA GLY A 136 11.10 -22.67 -7.05
C GLY A 136 10.30 -21.97 -8.17
N GLY A 137 9.02 -21.70 -7.91
CA GLY A 137 8.14 -20.96 -8.82
C GLY A 137 8.15 -19.43 -8.67
N ALA A 138 9.03 -18.88 -7.81
CA ALA A 138 9.15 -17.46 -7.53
C ALA A 138 10.37 -16.83 -8.22
N ARG A 139 10.22 -15.60 -8.70
CA ARG A 139 11.29 -14.87 -9.40
C ARG A 139 11.33 -13.41 -8.98
N ILE A 140 12.52 -12.87 -8.77
CA ILE A 140 12.71 -11.42 -8.65
C ILE A 140 12.47 -10.77 -10.02
N SER A 141 11.50 -9.87 -10.09
CA SER A 141 11.07 -9.25 -11.35
C SER A 141 12.22 -8.56 -12.09
N ASP A 142 12.37 -8.88 -13.39
CA ASP A 142 13.29 -8.17 -14.29
C ASP A 142 12.96 -6.68 -14.40
N LYS A 143 11.68 -6.34 -14.20
CA LYS A 143 11.17 -4.98 -14.34
C LYS A 143 11.43 -4.13 -13.10
N HIS A 144 11.25 -4.69 -11.91
CA HIS A 144 11.45 -3.97 -10.65
C HIS A 144 11.95 -4.91 -9.55
N ALA A 145 13.21 -4.75 -9.14
CA ALA A 145 13.89 -5.74 -8.29
C ALA A 145 13.28 -5.93 -6.88
N ASN A 146 12.52 -4.96 -6.37
CA ASN A 146 11.76 -5.13 -5.13
C ASN A 146 10.42 -5.89 -5.30
N PHE A 147 10.15 -6.50 -6.45
CA PHE A 147 8.95 -7.31 -6.67
C PHE A 147 9.34 -8.76 -6.87
N ILE A 148 8.65 -9.65 -6.16
CA ILE A 148 8.74 -11.10 -6.37
C ILE A 148 7.47 -11.55 -7.08
N GLU A 149 7.67 -12.13 -8.26
CA GLU A 149 6.63 -12.65 -9.13
C GLU A 149 6.43 -14.13 -8.85
N ASN A 150 5.17 -14.55 -8.69
CA ASN A 150 4.78 -15.94 -8.86
C ASN A 150 4.69 -16.19 -10.38
N PHE A 151 5.81 -16.62 -10.97
CA PHE A 151 5.94 -16.83 -12.41
C PHE A 151 5.59 -18.27 -12.81
N ASP A 152 5.74 -19.23 -11.90
CA ASP A 152 5.43 -20.65 -12.14
C ASP A 152 4.89 -21.36 -10.89
N ASN A 153 3.67 -21.02 -10.47
CA ASN A 153 2.95 -21.64 -9.35
C ASN A 153 3.77 -21.75 -8.04
N ALA A 154 4.46 -20.66 -7.67
CA ALA A 154 5.23 -20.56 -6.43
C ALA A 154 4.41 -20.98 -5.19
N SER A 155 5.04 -21.74 -4.29
CA SER A 155 4.60 -21.97 -2.92
C SER A 155 4.92 -20.77 -2.02
N SER A 156 4.43 -20.81 -0.78
CA SER A 156 4.82 -19.86 0.27
C SER A 156 6.14 -20.21 0.98
N GLU A 157 6.66 -21.41 0.74
CA GLU A 157 7.99 -21.87 1.19
C GLU A 157 9.13 -21.27 0.35
#